data_AF-A0A4Z2FKA9-F1
#
_entry.id   AF-A0A4Z2FKA9-F1
#
_cell.length_a   1.000
_cell.length_b   1.000
_cell.length_c   1.000
_cell.angle_alpha   90.00
_cell.angle_beta   90.00
_cell.angle_gamma   90.00
#
_symmetry.space_group_name_H-M   'P 1'
#
loop_
_entity.id
_entity.type
_entity.pdbx_description
1 polymer ?
#
loop_
_entity_poly.entity_id
_entity_poly.type
_entity_poly.pdbx_seq_one_letter_code
_entity_poly.pdbx_strand_id
1 'polypeptide(L)'
;MAGKEKPDVVHQNAIHVETIRKELRHQKLHTTFSINPHRKLHILTDKPMSRKPTEVITENTAFTEAFQKAHLEPKKKHAMPQTESQEIGWVSTPLIPTNQRFIFYRTSTDVTKYKESALRASS
;
A
#
# COMPACT_ATOMS: atom_id res chain seq x y z
N MET A 1 18.44 -64.76 21.64
CA MET A 1 18.09 -63.61 20.78
C MET A 1 16.93 -64.05 19.88
N ALA A 2 15.68 -63.79 20.29
CA ALA A 2 14.52 -64.22 19.52
C ALA A 2 14.47 -63.45 18.19
N GLY A 3 14.53 -64.17 17.06
CA GLY A 3 14.44 -63.58 15.73
C GLY A 3 13.10 -62.86 15.56
N LYS A 4 13.12 -61.64 15.04
CA LYS A 4 11.89 -60.88 14.79
C LYS A 4 11.09 -61.60 13.69
N GLU A 5 9.95 -62.16 14.08
CA GLU A 5 8.91 -62.68 13.18
C GLU A 5 8.59 -61.61 12.11
N LYS A 6 8.49 -62.03 10.84
CA LYS A 6 8.11 -61.13 9.75
C LYS A 6 6.68 -60.65 10.02
N PRO A 7 6.43 -59.33 10.12
CA PRO A 7 5.11 -58.85 10.47
C PRO A 7 4.12 -59.15 9.33
N ASP A 8 2.96 -59.67 9.69
CA ASP A 8 1.86 -59.93 8.77
C ASP A 8 1.29 -58.61 8.24
N VAL A 9 1.39 -58.43 6.92
CA VAL A 9 0.92 -57.24 6.21
C VAL A 9 -0.60 -57.07 6.35
N VAL A 10 -1.34 -58.16 6.43
CA VAL A 10 -2.80 -58.13 6.62
C VAL A 10 -3.15 -57.53 7.98
N HIS A 11 -2.42 -57.95 9.02
CA HIS A 11 -2.59 -57.42 10.37
C HIS A 11 -2.22 -55.93 10.48
N GLN A 12 -1.13 -55.50 9.83
CA GLN A 12 -0.75 -54.08 9.80
C GLN A 12 -1.79 -53.20 9.10
N ASN A 13 -2.35 -53.69 7.99
CA ASN A 13 -3.41 -52.99 7.28
C ASN A 13 -4.69 -52.89 8.13
N ALA A 14 -5.02 -53.92 8.91
CA ALA A 14 -6.15 -53.89 9.82
C ALA A 14 -5.99 -52.81 10.91
N ILE A 15 -4.80 -52.70 11.50
CA ILE A 15 -4.46 -51.65 12.47
C ILE A 15 -4.57 -50.26 11.84
N HIS A 16 -4.04 -50.08 10.63
CA HIS A 16 -4.09 -48.80 9.94
C HIS A 16 -5.53 -48.34 9.64
N VAL A 17 -6.38 -49.25 9.15
CA VAL A 17 -7.80 -48.97 8.91
C VAL A 17 -8.53 -48.60 10.21
N GLU A 18 -8.21 -49.28 11.31
CA GLU A 18 -8.78 -48.97 12.62
C GLU A 18 -8.36 -47.59 13.14
N THR A 19 -7.10 -47.22 12.90
CA THR A 19 -6.55 -45.90 13.24
C THR A 19 -7.26 -44.79 12.47
N ILE A 20 -7.39 -44.94 11.14
CA ILE A 20 -8.11 -43.97 10.30
C ILE A 20 -9.56 -43.83 10.77
N ARG A 21 -10.25 -44.93 11.11
CA ARG A 21 -11.63 -44.88 11.63
C ARG A 21 -11.74 -44.11 12.94
N LYS A 22 -10.76 -44.25 13.85
CA LYS A 22 -10.72 -43.53 15.13
C LYS A 22 -10.47 -42.04 14.93
N GLU A 23 -9.59 -41.69 14.00
CA GLU A 23 -9.29 -40.30 13.65
C GLU A 23 -10.50 -39.61 13.02
N LEU A 24 -11.11 -40.23 12.00
CA LEU A 24 -12.30 -39.71 11.33
C LEU A 24 -13.49 -39.56 12.29
N ARG A 25 -13.63 -40.43 13.31
CA ARG A 25 -14.69 -40.33 14.32
C ARG A 25 -14.62 -39.02 15.13
N HIS A 26 -13.42 -38.48 15.33
CA HIS A 26 -13.21 -37.26 16.12
C HIS A 26 -12.95 -36.02 15.26
N GLN A 27 -12.91 -36.16 13.93
CA GLN A 27 -12.74 -35.04 13.01
C GLN A 27 -14.05 -34.24 12.91
N LYS A 28 -14.22 -33.27 13.81
CA LYS A 28 -15.39 -32.38 13.82
C LYS A 28 -15.11 -31.13 12.97
N LEU A 29 -15.68 -31.09 11.77
CA LEU A 29 -15.62 -29.89 10.93
C LEU A 29 -16.67 -28.87 11.41
N HIS A 30 -16.20 -27.77 12.01
CA HIS A 30 -17.06 -26.64 12.35
C HIS A 30 -17.29 -25.76 11.12
N THR A 31 -18.40 -25.98 10.42
CA THR A 31 -18.81 -25.21 9.24
C THR A 31 -19.58 -23.94 9.60
N THR A 32 -20.25 -23.95 10.75
CA THR A 32 -20.97 -22.80 11.28
C THR A 32 -20.09 -22.05 12.28
N PHE A 33 -19.66 -20.85 11.92
CA PHE A 33 -19.03 -19.91 12.83
C PHE A 33 -19.87 -18.64 12.90
N SER A 34 -20.11 -18.13 14.11
CA SER A 34 -20.74 -16.83 14.32
C SER A 34 -19.67 -15.84 14.74
N ILE A 35 -19.53 -14.75 13.98
CA ILE A 35 -18.66 -13.65 14.38
C ILE A 35 -19.44 -12.76 15.35
N ASN A 36 -18.79 -12.31 16.43
CA ASN A 36 -19.42 -11.44 17.41
C ASN A 36 -19.93 -10.15 16.76
N PRO A 37 -21.25 -9.89 16.75
CA PRO A 37 -21.84 -8.71 16.11
C PRO A 37 -21.39 -7.37 16.73
N HIS A 38 -20.96 -7.38 17.99
CA HIS A 38 -20.55 -6.17 18.71
C HIS A 38 -19.06 -5.85 18.58
N ARG A 39 -18.28 -6.70 17.89
CA ARG A 39 -16.87 -6.45 17.60
C ARG A 39 -16.69 -6.21 16.11
N LYS A 40 -16.25 -5.01 15.75
CA LYS A 40 -15.81 -4.72 14.39
C LYS A 40 -14.61 -5.60 14.07
N LEU A 41 -14.76 -6.49 13.09
CA LEU A 41 -13.60 -7.17 12.50
C LEU A 41 -12.68 -6.12 11.87
N HIS A 42 -11.38 -6.34 11.97
CA HIS A 42 -10.43 -5.56 11.21
C HIS A 42 -10.69 -5.82 9.73
N ILE A 43 -10.68 -4.76 8.93
CA ILE A 43 -10.83 -4.88 7.48
C ILE A 43 -9.65 -5.69 6.98
N LEU A 44 -9.89 -6.96 6.66
CA LEU A 44 -8.90 -7.82 6.02
C LEU A 44 -8.79 -7.31 4.59
N THR A 45 -7.67 -6.66 4.29
CA THR A 45 -7.35 -6.32 2.91
C THR A 45 -7.24 -7.60 2.11
N ASP A 46 -7.64 -7.52 0.84
CA ASP A 46 -7.49 -8.65 -0.04
C ASP A 46 -6.01 -9.04 -0.21
N LYS A 47 -5.81 -10.30 -0.59
CA LYS A 47 -4.47 -10.80 -0.93
C LYS A 47 -3.84 -9.85 -1.96
N PRO A 48 -2.59 -9.40 -1.77
CA PRO A 48 -1.96 -8.40 -2.64
C PRO A 48 -1.87 -8.85 -4.11
N MET A 49 -1.87 -10.16 -4.35
CA MET A 49 -1.84 -10.78 -5.68
C MET A 49 -3.21 -11.24 -6.18
N SER A 50 -4.30 -10.84 -5.52
CA SER A 50 -5.65 -11.23 -5.92
C SER A 50 -6.02 -10.55 -7.25
N ARG A 51 -6.23 -11.33 -8.31
CA ARG A 51 -6.70 -10.84 -9.61
C ARG A 51 -8.21 -10.63 -9.61
N LYS A 52 -8.74 -9.94 -8.59
CA LYS A 52 -10.14 -9.53 -8.62
C LYS A 52 -10.31 -8.44 -9.69
N PRO A 53 -11.39 -8.48 -10.49
CA PRO A 53 -11.69 -7.37 -11.37
C PRO A 53 -11.83 -6.10 -10.53
N THR A 54 -11.28 -4.99 -11.03
CA THR A 54 -11.43 -3.69 -10.37
C THR A 54 -12.92 -3.42 -10.19
N GLU A 55 -13.36 -3.30 -8.94
CA GLU A 55 -14.72 -2.87 -8.65
C GLU A 55 -14.95 -1.53 -9.35
N VAL A 56 -15.97 -1.46 -10.21
CA VAL A 56 -16.36 -0.22 -10.88
C VAL A 56 -17.02 0.65 -9.82
N ILE A 57 -16.19 1.34 -9.03
CA ILE A 57 -16.63 2.32 -8.07
C ILE A 57 -17.22 3.46 -8.90
N THR A 58 -18.53 3.68 -8.76
CA THR A 58 -19.19 4.85 -9.36
C THR A 58 -18.49 6.10 -8.84
N GLU A 59 -17.94 6.90 -9.74
CA GLU A 59 -17.22 8.12 -9.37
C GLU A 59 -18.12 9.01 -8.50
N ASN A 60 -17.71 9.22 -7.26
CA ASN A 60 -18.43 10.12 -6.35
C ASN A 60 -18.05 11.56 -6.71
N THR A 61 -18.91 12.22 -7.48
CA THR A 61 -18.70 13.60 -7.94
C THR A 61 -18.45 14.56 -6.78
N ALA A 62 -19.15 14.39 -5.65
CA ALA A 62 -18.96 15.23 -4.46
C ALA A 62 -17.54 15.09 -3.87
N PHE A 63 -16.96 13.88 -3.91
CA PHE A 63 -15.58 13.68 -3.49
C PHE A 63 -14.60 14.38 -4.45
N THR A 64 -14.79 14.22 -5.76
CA THR A 64 -13.94 14.84 -6.78
C THR A 64 -13.97 16.36 -6.69
N GLU A 65 -15.16 16.95 -6.51
CA GLU A 65 -15.33 18.39 -6.30
C GLU A 65 -14.67 18.87 -4.99
N ALA A 66 -14.85 18.13 -3.89
CA ALA A 66 -14.21 18.46 -2.62
C ALA A 66 -12.69 18.39 -2.71
N PHE A 67 -12.16 17.39 -3.40
CA PHE A 67 -10.73 17.23 -3.66
C PHE A 67 -10.18 18.38 -4.50
N GLN A 68 -10.83 18.70 -5.62
CA GLN A 68 -10.44 19.84 -6.46
C GLN A 68 -10.49 21.15 -5.67
N LYS A 69 -11.54 21.38 -4.89
CA LYS A 69 -11.69 22.55 -4.02
C LYS A 69 -10.59 22.62 -2.96
N ALA A 70 -10.16 21.49 -2.40
CA ALA A 70 -9.06 21.43 -1.45
C ALA A 70 -7.71 21.79 -2.09
N HIS A 71 -7.51 21.47 -3.37
CA HIS A 71 -6.28 21.78 -4.12
C HIS A 71 -6.21 23.20 -4.71
N LEU A 72 -7.29 23.98 -4.68
CA LEU A 72 -7.25 25.36 -5.15
C LEU A 72 -6.26 26.21 -4.35
N GLU A 73 -5.69 27.23 -4.98
CA GLU A 73 -4.84 28.21 -4.32
C GLU A 73 -5.63 29.01 -3.27
N PRO A 74 -5.00 29.45 -2.15
CA PRO A 74 -5.67 30.26 -1.13
C PRO A 74 -6.40 31.49 -1.69
N LYS A 75 -5.80 32.17 -2.67
CA LYS A 75 -6.38 33.34 -3.36
C LYS A 75 -7.68 33.03 -4.11
N LYS A 76 -7.88 31.80 -4.56
CA LYS A 76 -9.12 31.34 -5.21
C LYS A 76 -10.18 30.92 -4.20
N LYS A 77 -9.78 30.56 -2.97
CA LYS A 77 -10.69 30.14 -1.90
C LYS A 77 -11.21 31.30 -1.04
N HIS A 78 -10.36 32.28 -0.77
CA HIS A 78 -10.66 33.38 0.13
C HIS A 78 -10.43 34.71 -0.58
N ALA A 79 -11.28 35.70 -0.29
CA ALA A 79 -11.15 37.05 -0.87
C ALA A 79 -9.95 37.83 -0.29
N MET A 80 -9.56 37.51 0.94
CA MET A 80 -8.47 38.15 1.68
C MET A 80 -7.64 37.08 2.40
N PRO A 81 -6.35 37.33 2.65
CA PRO A 81 -5.51 36.41 3.42
C PRO A 81 -6.06 36.26 4.84
N GLN A 82 -6.10 35.02 5.33
CA GLN A 82 -6.61 34.70 6.67
C GLN A 82 -5.48 34.57 7.69
N THR A 83 -4.25 34.35 7.24
CA THR A 83 -3.06 34.16 8.08
C THR A 83 -1.90 34.99 7.57
N GLU A 84 -0.99 35.39 8.47
CA GLU A 84 0.22 36.17 8.12
C GLU A 84 1.07 35.46 7.04
N SER A 85 1.15 34.13 7.11
CA SER A 85 1.85 33.33 6.10
C SER A 85 1.22 33.43 4.70
N GLN A 86 -0.10 33.61 4.61
CA GLN A 86 -0.78 33.81 3.34
C GLN A 86 -0.53 35.20 2.76
N GLU A 87 -0.30 36.21 3.61
CA GLU A 87 -0.03 37.59 3.16
C GLU A 87 1.23 37.65 2.29
N ILE A 88 2.30 36.96 2.70
CA ILE A 88 3.58 36.92 1.96
C ILE A 88 3.40 36.39 0.53
N GLY A 89 2.59 35.34 0.37
CA GLY A 89 2.37 34.66 -0.91
C GLY A 89 1.11 35.08 -1.66
N TRP A 90 0.36 36.08 -1.16
CA TRP A 90 -0.98 36.38 -1.67
C TRP A 90 -0.97 36.89 -3.12
N VAL A 91 0.07 37.65 -3.47
CA VAL A 91 0.32 38.14 -4.83
C VAL A 91 1.61 37.52 -5.34
N SER A 92 1.51 36.31 -5.89
CA SER A 92 2.65 35.56 -6.45
C SER A 92 3.07 36.04 -7.85
N THR A 93 2.20 36.77 -8.56
CA THR A 93 2.49 37.30 -9.88
C THR A 93 3.46 38.47 -9.78
N PRO A 94 4.64 38.41 -10.41
CA PRO A 94 5.60 39.51 -10.35
C PRO A 94 5.02 40.75 -11.04
N LEU A 95 5.18 41.92 -10.39
CA LEU A 95 4.72 43.20 -10.94
C LEU A 95 5.49 43.62 -12.20
N ILE A 96 6.73 43.14 -12.33
CA ILE A 96 7.62 43.45 -13.45
C ILE A 96 7.80 42.17 -14.27
N PRO A 97 7.61 42.20 -15.60
CA PRO A 97 7.83 41.03 -16.44
C PRO A 97 9.29 40.60 -16.38
N THR A 98 9.52 39.29 -16.30
CA THR A 98 10.88 38.75 -16.23
C THR A 98 11.60 38.99 -17.55
N ASN A 99 12.68 39.78 -17.52
CA ASN A 99 13.48 40.05 -18.71
C ASN A 99 14.60 39.00 -18.84
N GLN A 100 14.49 38.13 -19.85
CA GLN A 100 15.45 37.05 -20.11
C GLN A 100 16.90 37.52 -20.29
N ARG A 101 17.12 38.78 -20.69
CA ARG A 101 18.48 39.34 -20.88
C ARG A 101 19.28 39.47 -19.58
N PHE A 102 18.59 39.53 -18.44
CA PHE A 102 19.22 39.70 -17.13
C PHE A 102 19.24 38.40 -16.30
N ILE A 103 18.87 37.27 -16.92
CA ILE A 103 18.82 35.99 -16.24
C ILE A 103 20.08 35.19 -16.59
N PHE A 104 21.03 35.16 -15.67
CA PHE A 104 22.26 34.37 -15.80
C PHE A 104 22.24 33.20 -14.81
N TYR A 105 21.50 32.15 -15.14
CA TYR A 105 21.48 30.95 -14.30
C TYR A 105 22.85 30.28 -14.28
N ARG A 106 23.25 29.78 -13.12
CA ARG A 106 24.40 28.87 -13.01
C ARG A 106 24.03 27.55 -13.65
N THR A 107 24.74 27.17 -14.70
CA THR A 107 24.59 25.88 -15.37
C THR A 107 25.77 24.99 -15.07
N SER A 108 25.52 23.70 -14.81
CA SER A 108 26.59 22.72 -14.68
C SER A 108 27.16 22.40 -16.07
N THR A 109 28.47 22.59 -16.21
CA THR A 109 29.24 22.21 -17.40
C THR A 109 29.82 20.81 -17.22
N ASP A 110 30.25 20.18 -18.31
CA ASP A 110 30.80 18.83 -18.29
C ASP A 110 32.02 18.71 -17.36
N VAL A 111 32.85 19.76 -17.29
CA VAL A 111 33.99 19.84 -16.35
C VAL A 111 33.51 19.81 -14.90
N THR A 112 32.50 20.60 -14.55
CA THR A 112 31.96 20.63 -13.19
C THR A 112 31.31 19.29 -12.79
N LYS A 113 30.57 18.66 -13.72
CA LYS A 113 29.95 17.34 -13.51
C LYS A 113 30.98 16.24 -13.34
N TYR A 114 32.02 16.23 -14.19
CA TYR A 114 33.12 15.28 -14.10
C TYR A 114 33.83 15.39 -12.74
N LYS A 115 34.19 16.61 -12.34
CA LYS A 115 34.85 16.85 -11.05
C LYS A 115 34.00 16.39 -9.86
N GLU A 116 32.69 16.68 -9.89
CA GLU A 116 31.73 16.24 -8.87
C GLU A 116 31.62 14.71 -8.81
N SER A 117 31.57 14.02 -9.96
CA SER A 117 31.54 12.56 -10.01
C SER A 117 32.80 11.91 -9.45
N ALA A 118 33.98 12.47 -9.75
CA ALA A 118 35.25 11.98 -9.24
C ALA A 118 35.37 12.17 -7.72
N LEU A 119 34.90 13.30 -7.19
CA LEU A 119 34.82 13.54 -5.74
C LEU A 119 33.91 12.54 -5.04
N ARG A 120 32.71 12.30 -5.60
CA ARG A 120 31.76 11.31 -5.06
C ARG A 120 32.31 9.89 -5.07
N ALA A 121 33.07 9.50 -6.10
CA ALA A 121 33.69 8.19 -6.18
C ALA A 121 34.86 8.00 -5.20
N SER A 122 35.44 9.10 -4.70
CA SER A 122 36.51 9.09 -3.70
C SER A 122 36.02 9.17 -2.25
N SER A 123 34.70 9.28 -2.04
CA SER A 123 34.04 9.33 -0.72
C SER A 123 33.58 7.94 -0.30
#